data_AF-A0A2N0VJ40-F1
#
_entry.id   AF-A0A2N0VJ40-F1
#
_cell.length_a   1.000
_cell.length_b   1.000
_cell.length_c   1.000
_cell.angle_alpha   90.00
_cell.angle_beta   90.00
_cell.angle_gamma   90.00
#
_symmetry.space_group_name_H-M   'P 1'
#
loop_
_entity.id
_entity.type
_entity.pdbx_description
1 polymer ?
#
loop_
_entity_poly.entity_id
_entity_poly.type
_entity_poly.pdbx_seq_one_letter_code
_entity_poly.pdbx_strand_id
1 'polypeptide(L)'
;MSNSSKNFTKEEKAAIALKAASGQESKLQELAEEHGISVEEIRNWMRETGVTDVNDDDSVSIEVTDDYDKSVTYGASFDTPNYQRIVFWSAFGSAVVLLIIVSVFYVHSYTTSNVADRTSEESQFYNIEEIQQREAETLNSYGVVDSEEGIYRIPIDQAISEIVNESN
;
A
#
# COMPACT_ATOMS: atom_id res chain seq x y z
N MET A 1 12.07 -26.89 52.79
CA MET A 1 13.52 -27.09 52.77
C MET A 1 14.04 -26.56 51.45
N SER A 2 15.03 -25.68 51.51
CA SER A 2 15.63 -25.01 50.36
C SER A 2 16.37 -26.03 49.50
N ASN A 3 16.12 -26.11 48.19
CA ASN A 3 17.01 -26.84 47.30
C ASN A 3 17.46 -25.94 46.16
N SER A 4 18.78 -25.86 46.01
CA SER A 4 19.50 -25.00 45.08
C SER A 4 18.94 -25.11 43.67
N SER A 5 18.65 -23.96 43.06
CA SER A 5 18.45 -23.81 41.61
C SER A 5 19.73 -24.15 40.86
N LYS A 6 20.01 -25.45 40.70
CA LYS A 6 21.00 -25.94 39.74
C LYS A 6 20.43 -25.61 38.37
N ASN A 7 21.11 -24.73 37.63
CA ASN A 7 20.64 -24.31 36.31
C ASN A 7 20.89 -25.43 35.30
N PHE A 8 19.90 -26.30 35.13
CA PHE A 8 19.93 -27.33 34.10
C PHE A 8 19.72 -26.69 32.73
N THR A 9 20.60 -27.02 31.80
CA THR A 9 20.44 -26.64 30.39
C THR A 9 19.22 -27.35 29.79
N LYS A 10 18.68 -26.81 28.69
CA LYS A 10 17.49 -27.40 28.04
C LYS A 10 17.72 -28.86 27.61
N GLU A 11 18.94 -29.18 27.20
CA GLU A 11 19.35 -30.53 26.80
C GLU A 11 19.39 -31.50 28.00
N GLU A 12 19.94 -31.06 29.13
CA GLU A 12 19.97 -31.88 30.35
C GLU A 12 18.57 -32.17 30.89
N LYS A 13 17.67 -31.18 30.86
CA LYS A 13 16.27 -31.36 31.26
C LYS A 13 15.56 -32.40 30.38
N ALA A 14 15.78 -32.35 29.06
CA ALA A 14 15.21 -33.30 28.12
C ALA A 14 15.77 -34.72 28.34
N ALA A 15 17.08 -34.86 28.60
CA ALA A 15 17.70 -36.15 28.87
C ALA A 15 17.18 -36.79 30.18
N ILE A 16 16.99 -35.98 31.22
CA ILE A 16 16.44 -36.43 32.51
C ILE A 16 14.96 -36.82 32.34
N ALA A 17 14.17 -36.00 31.62
CA ALA A 17 12.75 -36.28 31.34
C ALA A 17 12.56 -37.56 30.52
N LEU A 18 13.43 -37.84 29.55
CA LEU A 18 13.37 -39.06 28.75
C LEU A 18 13.71 -40.31 29.59
N LYS A 19 14.78 -40.25 30.38
CA LYS A 19 15.14 -41.33 31.32
C LYS A 19 14.01 -41.61 32.32
N ALA A 20 13.40 -40.55 32.82
CA ALA A 20 12.27 -40.60 33.74
C ALA A 20 11.03 -41.26 33.10
N ALA A 21 10.72 -40.94 31.85
CA ALA A 21 9.58 -41.52 31.15
C ALA A 21 9.80 -43.00 30.75
N SER A 22 11.05 -43.40 30.48
CA SER A 22 11.40 -44.81 30.18
C SER A 22 11.48 -45.71 31.42
N GLY A 23 11.29 -45.15 32.61
CA GLY A 23 11.49 -45.85 33.88
C GLY A 23 10.20 -46.01 34.69
N GLN A 24 10.08 -47.13 35.42
CA GLN A 24 9.04 -47.31 36.43
C GLN A 24 9.17 -46.23 37.53
N GLU A 25 8.09 -45.96 38.28
CA GLU A 25 8.01 -44.87 39.28
C GLU A 25 9.14 -44.89 40.33
N SER A 26 9.75 -46.05 40.60
CA SER A 26 10.92 -46.19 41.48
C SER A 26 12.17 -45.48 40.93
N LYS A 27 12.37 -45.45 39.61
CA LYS A 27 13.48 -44.73 38.96
C LYS A 27 13.30 -43.21 38.97
N LEU A 28 12.06 -42.72 39.04
CA LEU A 28 11.79 -41.28 39.21
C LEU A 28 12.31 -40.77 40.54
N GLN A 29 12.16 -41.58 41.59
CA GLN A 29 12.64 -41.23 42.93
C GLN A 29 14.17 -41.30 43.02
N GLU A 30 14.78 -42.27 42.36
CA GLU A 30 16.24 -42.38 42.23
C GLU A 30 16.85 -41.19 41.48
N LEU A 31 16.26 -40.80 40.34
CA LEU A 31 16.72 -39.64 39.55
C LEU A 31 16.52 -38.30 40.28
N ALA A 32 15.44 -38.18 41.07
CA ALA A 32 15.20 -37.03 41.92
C ALA A 32 16.29 -36.89 43.00
N GLU A 33 16.68 -37.99 43.64
CA GLU A 33 17.74 -38.00 44.65
C GLU A 33 19.13 -37.78 44.03
N GLU A 34 19.44 -38.43 42.90
CA GLU A 34 20.72 -38.31 42.19
C GLU A 34 21.00 -36.87 41.73
N HIS A 35 19.99 -36.21 41.18
CA HIS A 35 20.14 -34.86 40.64
C HIS A 35 19.78 -33.75 41.64
N GLY A 36 19.24 -34.11 42.81
CA GLY A 36 18.84 -33.17 43.86
C GLY A 36 17.61 -32.33 43.50
N ILE A 37 16.69 -32.90 42.70
CA ILE A 37 15.52 -32.23 42.12
C ILE A 37 14.25 -32.89 42.68
N SER A 38 13.13 -32.18 42.75
CA SER A 38 11.86 -32.82 43.11
C SER A 38 11.31 -33.70 41.98
N VAL A 39 10.60 -34.78 42.33
CA VAL A 39 9.88 -35.64 41.37
C VAL A 39 8.86 -34.82 40.57
N GLU A 40 8.31 -33.77 41.18
CA GLU A 40 7.34 -32.85 40.55
C GLU A 40 7.98 -31.99 39.45
N GLU A 41 9.21 -31.51 39.64
CA GLU A 41 9.96 -30.80 38.61
C GLU A 41 10.29 -31.70 37.42
N ILE A 42 10.67 -32.95 37.67
CA ILE A 42 10.92 -33.94 36.61
C ILE A 42 9.63 -34.22 35.83
N ARG A 43 8.49 -34.37 36.51
CA ARG A 43 7.17 -34.49 35.86
C ARG A 43 6.78 -33.25 35.06
N ASN A 44 7.11 -32.07 35.56
CA ASN A 44 6.86 -30.83 34.84
C ASN A 44 7.71 -30.74 33.57
N TRP A 45 8.97 -31.21 33.61
CA TRP A 45 9.81 -31.31 32.41
C TRP A 45 9.33 -32.36 31.43
N MET A 46 8.83 -33.52 31.90
CA MET A 46 8.19 -34.50 31.02
C MET A 46 6.99 -33.89 30.27
N ARG A 47 6.17 -33.09 30.95
CA ARG A 47 5.05 -32.36 30.34
C ARG A 47 5.51 -31.25 29.39
N GLU A 48 6.52 -30.48 29.77
CA GLU A 48 7.09 -29.39 28.96
C GLU A 48 7.76 -29.93 27.68
N THR A 49 8.35 -31.12 27.76
CA THR A 49 9.00 -31.81 26.62
C THR A 49 8.05 -32.72 25.83
N GLY A 50 6.80 -32.87 26.28
CA GLY A 50 5.78 -33.68 25.59
C GLY A 50 5.93 -35.20 25.75
N VAL A 51 6.83 -35.67 26.64
CA VAL A 51 7.04 -37.10 26.88
C VAL A 51 6.02 -37.57 27.92
N THR A 52 5.01 -38.33 27.50
CA THR A 52 3.86 -38.66 28.37
C THR A 52 3.73 -40.13 28.74
N ASP A 53 4.29 -41.06 27.98
CA ASP A 53 4.31 -42.49 28.32
C ASP A 53 5.29 -43.24 27.43
N VAL A 54 6.07 -44.18 27.99
CA VAL A 54 6.87 -45.15 27.23
C VAL A 54 6.29 -46.52 27.54
N ASN A 55 5.43 -47.02 26.66
CA ASN A 55 4.96 -48.41 26.76
C ASN A 55 6.11 -49.36 26.38
N ASP A 56 6.11 -50.55 27.00
CA ASP A 56 7.12 -51.63 26.92
C ASP A 56 7.28 -52.29 25.53
N ASP A 57 6.81 -51.64 24.46
CA ASP A 57 7.10 -52.01 23.08
C ASP A 57 7.97 -50.88 22.52
N ASP A 58 9.19 -51.20 22.08
CA ASP A 58 10.32 -50.31 21.71
C ASP A 58 10.04 -49.21 20.64
N SER A 59 8.77 -48.85 20.41
CA SER A 59 8.34 -47.71 19.60
C SER A 59 7.90 -46.54 20.48
N VAL A 60 8.76 -45.52 20.57
CA VAL A 60 8.39 -44.21 21.12
C VAL A 60 7.54 -43.47 20.08
N SER A 61 6.22 -43.47 20.25
CA SER A 61 5.31 -42.63 19.46
C SER A 61 5.32 -41.21 19.99
N ILE A 62 6.24 -40.39 19.46
CA ILE A 62 6.21 -38.94 19.65
C ILE A 62 5.13 -38.39 18.73
N GLU A 63 4.09 -37.79 19.30
CA GLU A 63 3.12 -37.01 18.51
C GLU A 63 3.80 -35.69 18.12
N VAL A 64 4.52 -35.74 17.00
CA VAL A 64 5.27 -34.62 16.47
C VAL A 64 4.30 -33.70 15.72
N THR A 65 4.21 -32.43 16.12
CA THR A 65 3.52 -31.40 15.31
C THR A 65 4.15 -31.37 13.92
N ASP A 66 3.33 -31.35 12.85
CA ASP A 66 3.78 -31.38 11.45
C ASP A 66 4.93 -30.39 11.12
N ASP A 67 4.96 -29.25 11.81
CA ASP A 67 6.00 -28.23 11.66
C ASP A 67 7.38 -28.71 12.14
N TYR A 68 7.44 -29.52 13.20
CA TYR A 68 8.67 -30.06 13.75
C TYR A 68 9.23 -31.20 12.88
N ASP A 69 8.37 -32.10 12.40
CA ASP A 69 8.76 -33.21 11.50
C ASP A 69 9.43 -32.69 10.22
N LYS A 70 8.83 -31.63 9.63
CA LYS A 70 9.44 -30.95 8.49
C LYS A 70 10.75 -30.25 8.88
N SER A 71 10.81 -29.56 10.01
CA SER A 71 12.03 -28.83 10.39
C SER A 71 13.26 -29.72 10.63
N VAL A 72 13.05 -30.91 11.20
CA VAL A 72 14.12 -31.88 11.47
C VAL A 72 14.57 -32.57 10.18
N THR A 73 13.63 -32.91 9.30
CA THR A 73 13.94 -33.57 8.01
C THR A 73 14.81 -32.71 7.10
N TYR A 74 14.64 -31.38 7.13
CA TYR A 74 15.33 -30.46 6.23
C TYR A 74 16.38 -29.57 6.93
N GLY A 75 16.55 -29.70 8.25
CA GLY A 75 17.56 -28.99 9.04
C GLY A 75 17.34 -27.47 9.17
N ALA A 76 16.16 -26.97 8.85
CA ALA A 76 15.80 -25.57 8.94
C ALA A 76 14.30 -25.41 9.27
N SER A 77 13.95 -24.37 10.00
CA SER A 77 12.54 -24.00 10.23
C SER A 77 11.91 -23.62 8.90
N PHE A 78 10.88 -24.36 8.47
CA PHE A 78 10.07 -23.96 7.32
C PHE A 78 9.23 -22.74 7.69
N ASP A 79 9.62 -21.59 7.16
CA ASP A 79 8.71 -20.45 7.10
C ASP A 79 7.77 -20.68 5.92
N THR A 80 6.49 -20.94 6.20
CA THR A 80 5.46 -21.01 5.16
C THR A 80 4.98 -19.60 4.86
N PRO A 81 5.43 -18.95 3.76
CA PRO A 81 5.03 -17.59 3.48
C PRO A 81 3.53 -17.53 3.22
N ASN A 82 2.85 -16.57 3.82
CA ASN A 82 1.43 -16.35 3.56
C ASN A 82 1.25 -15.71 2.18
N TYR A 83 1.19 -16.55 1.14
CA TYR A 83 1.04 -16.13 -0.25
C TYR A 83 -0.21 -15.28 -0.48
N GLN A 84 -1.32 -15.56 0.22
CA GLN A 84 -2.55 -14.76 0.10
C GLN A 84 -2.29 -13.32 0.51
N ARG A 85 -1.61 -13.12 1.64
CA ARG A 85 -1.26 -11.80 2.14
C ARG A 85 -0.28 -11.07 1.20
N ILE A 86 0.74 -11.77 0.72
CA ILE A 86 1.76 -11.19 -0.16
C ILE A 86 1.13 -10.75 -1.49
N VAL A 87 0.34 -11.62 -2.12
CA VAL A 87 -0.34 -11.33 -3.38
C VAL A 87 -1.34 -10.19 -3.20
N PHE A 88 -2.10 -10.19 -2.10
CA PHE A 88 -3.04 -9.11 -1.81
C PHE A 88 -2.34 -7.75 -1.71
N TRP A 89 -1.28 -7.64 -0.90
CA TRP A 89 -0.54 -6.38 -0.75
C TRP A 89 0.20 -5.97 -2.02
N SER A 90 0.71 -6.92 -2.78
CA SER A 90 1.36 -6.64 -4.07
C SER A 90 0.36 -6.11 -5.10
N ALA A 91 -0.81 -6.75 -5.24
CA ALA A 91 -1.87 -6.30 -6.14
C ALA A 91 -2.44 -4.94 -5.71
N PHE A 92 -2.66 -4.75 -4.40
CA PHE A 92 -3.13 -3.48 -3.85
C PHE A 92 -2.12 -2.35 -4.12
N GLY A 93 -0.83 -2.59 -3.83
CA GLY A 93 0.22 -1.61 -4.10
C GLY A 93 0.32 -1.25 -5.58
N SER A 94 0.26 -2.25 -6.46
CA SER A 94 0.24 -2.03 -7.90
C SER A 94 -0.97 -1.19 -8.36
N ALA A 95 -2.16 -1.47 -7.84
CA ALA A 95 -3.38 -0.72 -8.15
C ALA A 95 -3.29 0.76 -7.72
N VAL A 96 -2.73 1.04 -6.54
CA VAL A 96 -2.52 2.42 -6.05
C VAL A 96 -1.58 3.19 -6.98
N VAL A 97 -0.48 2.57 -7.41
CA VAL A 97 0.46 3.20 -8.35
C VAL A 97 -0.21 3.52 -9.69
N LEU A 98 -1.01 2.60 -10.23
CA LEU A 98 -1.78 2.85 -11.46
C LEU A 98 -2.76 4.01 -11.29
N LEU A 99 -3.43 4.11 -10.14
CA LEU A 99 -4.34 5.23 -9.83
C LEU A 99 -3.61 6.58 -9.85
N ILE A 100 -2.39 6.64 -9.32
CA ILE A 100 -1.56 7.86 -9.34
C ILE A 100 -1.21 8.23 -10.78
N ILE A 101 -0.79 7.26 -11.60
CA ILE A 101 -0.45 7.50 -13.01
C ILE A 101 -1.67 8.07 -13.76
N VAL A 102 -2.83 7.43 -13.62
CA VAL A 102 -4.09 7.90 -14.23
C VAL A 102 -4.45 9.30 -13.75
N SER A 103 -4.30 9.58 -12.46
CA SER A 103 -4.55 10.91 -11.87
C SER A 103 -3.66 11.99 -12.50
N VAL A 104 -2.37 11.71 -12.71
CA VAL A 104 -1.44 12.66 -13.38
C VAL A 104 -1.88 12.95 -14.81
N PHE A 105 -2.23 11.91 -15.59
CA PHE A 105 -2.73 12.11 -16.95
C PHE A 105 -4.02 12.92 -16.98
N TYR A 106 -4.94 12.63 -16.05
CA TYR A 106 -6.20 13.36 -15.94
C TYR A 106 -5.98 14.85 -15.63
N VAL A 107 -5.14 15.15 -14.62
CA VAL A 107 -4.79 16.54 -14.26
C VAL A 107 -4.13 17.26 -15.43
N HIS A 108 -3.18 16.63 -16.14
CA HIS A 108 -2.54 17.23 -17.30
C HIS A 108 -3.58 17.61 -18.37
N SER A 109 -4.48 16.69 -18.73
CA SER A 109 -5.53 16.97 -19.72
C SER A 109 -6.47 18.11 -19.28
N TYR A 110 -6.88 18.11 -18.02
CA TYR A 110 -7.77 19.13 -17.47
C TYR A 110 -7.11 20.51 -17.39
N THR A 111 -5.85 20.58 -16.98
CA THR A 111 -5.11 21.84 -16.88
C THR A 111 -4.86 22.46 -18.25
N THR A 112 -4.48 21.68 -19.26
CA THR A 112 -4.11 22.25 -20.57
C THR A 112 -5.34 22.83 -21.29
N SER A 113 -6.48 22.15 -21.23
CA SER A 113 -7.73 22.63 -21.84
C SER A 113 -8.30 23.87 -21.13
N ASN A 114 -8.41 23.84 -19.79
CA ASN A 114 -9.01 24.97 -19.06
C ASN A 114 -8.14 26.23 -19.02
N VAL A 115 -6.81 26.07 -19.06
CA VAL A 115 -5.91 27.24 -19.13
C VAL A 115 -6.02 27.88 -20.52
N ALA A 116 -6.10 27.09 -21.59
CA ALA A 116 -6.30 27.62 -22.93
C ALA A 116 -7.61 28.40 -23.06
N ASP A 117 -8.70 27.88 -22.49
CA ASP A 117 -10.01 28.55 -22.53
C ASP A 117 -10.02 29.84 -21.70
N ARG A 118 -9.48 29.81 -20.47
CA ARG A 118 -9.41 31.02 -19.61
C ARG A 118 -8.51 32.11 -20.16
N THR A 119 -7.35 31.76 -20.72
CA THR A 119 -6.46 32.74 -21.35
C THR A 119 -7.08 33.31 -22.62
N SER A 120 -7.87 32.52 -23.37
CA SER A 120 -8.59 33.01 -24.54
C SER A 120 -9.68 34.02 -24.16
N GLU A 121 -10.47 33.73 -23.11
CA GLU A 121 -11.46 34.69 -22.59
C GLU A 121 -10.81 35.99 -22.09
N GLU A 122 -9.71 35.91 -21.33
CA GLU A 122 -9.02 37.09 -20.79
C GLU A 122 -8.33 37.92 -21.88
N SER A 123 -7.77 37.28 -22.92
CA SER A 123 -7.14 37.95 -24.06
C SER A 123 -8.13 38.59 -25.03
N GLN A 124 -9.37 38.09 -25.10
CA GLN A 124 -10.42 38.71 -25.91
C GLN A 124 -10.80 40.08 -25.36
N PHE A 125 -10.87 40.27 -24.03
CA PHE A 125 -11.24 41.56 -23.45
C PHE A 125 -10.17 42.65 -23.58
N TYR A 126 -8.88 42.29 -23.55
CA TYR A 126 -7.79 43.27 -23.66
C TYR A 126 -7.70 43.92 -25.06
N ASN A 127 -8.14 43.23 -26.10
CA ASN A 127 -8.09 43.75 -27.47
C ASN A 127 -9.31 44.62 -27.83
N ILE A 128 -10.41 44.57 -27.07
CA ILE A 128 -11.63 45.30 -27.45
C ILE A 128 -11.44 46.81 -27.36
N GLU A 129 -10.75 47.32 -26.34
CA GLU A 129 -10.55 48.76 -26.16
C GLU A 129 -9.61 49.35 -27.23
N GLU A 130 -8.54 48.63 -27.58
CA GLU A 130 -7.62 49.05 -28.65
C GLU A 130 -8.28 48.98 -30.03
N ILE A 131 -9.09 47.94 -30.29
CA ILE A 131 -9.87 47.82 -31.52
C ILE A 131 -10.90 48.95 -31.62
N GLN A 132 -11.63 49.25 -30.54
CA GLN A 132 -12.60 50.34 -30.51
C GLN A 132 -11.95 51.71 -30.72
N GLN A 133 -10.79 51.98 -30.12
CA GLN A 133 -10.07 53.23 -30.34
C GLN A 133 -9.61 53.36 -31.79
N ARG A 134 -9.04 52.30 -32.37
CA ARG A 134 -8.60 52.29 -33.78
C ARG A 134 -9.75 52.44 -34.76
N GLU A 135 -10.89 51.80 -34.48
CA GLU A 135 -12.11 51.94 -35.28
C GLU A 135 -12.71 53.34 -35.14
N ALA A 136 -12.75 53.91 -33.93
CA ALA A 136 -13.24 55.27 -33.69
C ALA A 136 -12.37 56.33 -34.39
N GLU A 137 -11.05 56.18 -34.37
CA GLU A 137 -10.14 57.05 -35.12
C GLU A 137 -10.34 56.92 -36.63
N THR A 138 -10.52 55.69 -37.12
CA THR A 138 -10.80 55.41 -38.53
C THR A 138 -12.12 56.04 -38.96
N LEU A 139 -13.19 55.88 -38.18
CA LEU A 139 -14.50 56.50 -38.42
C LEU A 139 -14.43 58.03 -38.35
N ASN A 140 -13.71 58.60 -37.38
CA ASN A 140 -13.55 60.06 -37.31
C ASN A 140 -12.72 60.61 -38.48
N SER A 141 -11.74 59.84 -38.99
CA SER A 141 -10.90 60.25 -40.12
C SER A 141 -11.68 60.41 -41.43
N TYR A 142 -12.79 59.68 -41.59
CA TYR A 142 -13.65 59.79 -42.77
C TYR A 142 -14.69 60.91 -42.65
N GLY A 143 -14.79 61.60 -41.51
CA GLY A 143 -15.77 62.67 -41.27
C GLY A 143 -17.22 62.17 -41.30
N VAL A 144 -17.42 60.89 -40.97
CA VAL A 144 -18.67 60.14 -41.18
C VAL A 144 -19.58 60.09 -39.95
N VAL A 145 -19.07 60.47 -38.77
CA VAL A 145 -19.82 60.42 -37.51
C VAL A 145 -19.89 61.83 -36.90
N ASP A 146 -21.09 62.40 -36.90
CA ASP A 146 -21.43 63.54 -36.03
C ASP A 146 -22.32 63.04 -34.90
N SER A 147 -21.72 62.82 -33.74
CA SER A 147 -22.38 62.25 -32.57
C SER A 147 -23.38 63.19 -31.91
N GLU A 148 -23.33 64.50 -32.20
CA GLU A 148 -24.23 65.50 -31.60
C GLU A 148 -25.53 65.67 -32.41
N GLU A 149 -25.46 65.54 -33.74
CA GLU A 149 -26.65 65.61 -34.61
C GLU A 149 -27.27 64.24 -34.92
N GLY A 150 -26.62 63.12 -34.57
CA GLY A 150 -27.13 61.76 -34.82
C GLY A 150 -27.17 61.40 -36.31
N ILE A 151 -26.38 62.07 -37.14
CA ILE A 151 -26.35 61.91 -38.59
C ILE A 151 -25.10 61.14 -38.99
N TYR A 152 -25.29 59.93 -39.50
CA TYR A 152 -24.23 59.11 -40.09
C TYR A 152 -24.13 59.38 -41.59
N ARG A 153 -22.93 59.76 -42.06
CA ARG A 153 -22.64 59.98 -43.48
C ARG A 153 -21.81 58.82 -43.98
N ILE A 154 -22.14 58.19 -45.09
CA ILE A 154 -21.33 57.11 -45.67
C ILE A 154 -20.64 57.67 -46.93
N PRO A 155 -19.32 57.43 -47.15
CA PRO A 155 -18.65 57.85 -48.38
C PRO A 155 -19.32 57.17 -49.57
N ILE A 156 -19.57 57.91 -50.65
CA ILE A 156 -20.31 57.41 -51.81
C ILE A 156 -19.67 56.15 -52.40
N ASP A 157 -18.34 56.10 -52.46
CA ASP A 157 -17.59 54.95 -52.99
C ASP A 157 -17.82 53.68 -52.16
N GLN A 158 -17.97 53.80 -50.83
CA GLN A 158 -18.28 52.67 -49.94
C GLN A 158 -19.74 52.26 -50.03
N ALA A 159 -20.67 53.22 -50.13
CA ALA A 159 -22.09 52.94 -50.30
C ALA A 159 -22.36 52.17 -51.61
N ILE A 160 -21.63 52.47 -52.68
CA ILE A 160 -21.71 51.72 -53.94
C ILE A 160 -21.26 50.26 -53.75
N SER A 161 -20.16 50.03 -53.02
CA SER A 161 -19.66 48.68 -52.74
C SER A 161 -20.68 47.85 -51.95
N GLU A 162 -21.33 48.44 -50.96
CA GLU A 162 -22.32 47.75 -50.13
C GLU A 162 -23.56 47.37 -50.95
N ILE A 163 -24.10 48.32 -51.75
CA ILE A 163 -25.27 48.07 -52.61
C ILE A 163 -24.97 46.97 -53.66
N VAL A 164 -23.74 46.91 -54.17
CA VAL A 164 -23.31 45.89 -55.13
C VAL A 164 -23.14 44.52 -54.46
N ASN A 165 -22.71 44.48 -53.20
CA ASN A 165 -22.62 43.22 -52.44
C ASN A 165 -23.98 42.72 -51.93
N GLU A 166 -24.92 43.61 -51.58
CA GLU A 166 -26.28 43.24 -51.16
C GLU A 166 -27.18 42.78 -52.31
N SER A 167 -26.82 43.12 -53.56
CA SER A 167 -27.57 42.74 -54.77
C SER A 167 -27.07 41.46 -55.45
N ASN A 168 -26.12 40.75 -54.83
CA ASN A 168 -25.66 39.40 -55.19
C ASN A 168 -26.08 38.38 -54.12
#